data_AF-A0A6L7MCH5-F1
#
_entry.id   AF-A0A6L7MCH5-F1
#
_cell.length_a   1.000
_cell.length_b   1.000
_cell.length_c   1.000
_cell.angle_alpha   90.00
_cell.angle_beta   90.00
_cell.angle_gamma   90.00
#
_symmetry.space_group_name_H-M   'P 1'
#
loop_
_entity.id
_entity.type
_entity.pdbx_description
1 polymer ?
#
loop_
_entity_poly.entity_id
_entity_poly.type
_entity_poly.pdbx_seq_one_letter_code
_entity_poly.pdbx_strand_id
1 'polypeptide(L)'
;MAGFLLLAWSADQLVSSASQLGQRLNVPAYVIGFLVLGFGTSAPELLVSGISAWQGNPGLAIGNALGSNITNILLILGITLCVSPLYLHEDALQRDIIILIAATALFAVLIFDRQLQFHDGLILLVIMAAMLYYMTRRKLEEQALEKSTPASAEKKLAALSAILLASLAVLLASSKLVVWSSISIAKLLGISDLVIGLTMV
;
A
#
# COMPACT_ATOMS: atom_id res chain seq x y z
N MET A 1 -15.74 -6.26 -16.71
CA MET A 1 -15.39 -4.91 -17.23
C MET A 1 -15.82 -3.79 -16.29
N ALA A 2 -17.08 -3.73 -15.85
CA ALA A 2 -17.55 -2.68 -14.91
C ALA A 2 -16.71 -2.59 -13.62
N GLY A 3 -16.33 -3.73 -13.03
CA GLY A 3 -15.45 -3.75 -11.84
C GLY A 3 -14.08 -3.10 -12.07
N PHE A 4 -13.45 -3.32 -13.23
CA PHE A 4 -12.17 -2.71 -13.58
C PHE A 4 -12.28 -1.19 -13.76
N LEU A 5 -13.34 -0.73 -14.44
CA LEU A 5 -13.57 0.71 -14.63
C LEU A 5 -13.83 1.42 -13.29
N LEU A 6 -14.63 0.81 -12.42
CA LEU A 6 -14.89 1.30 -11.05
C LEU A 6 -13.61 1.33 -10.21
N LEU A 7 -12.76 0.31 -10.34
CA LEU A 7 -11.49 0.23 -9.63
C LEU A 7 -10.54 1.34 -10.08
N ALA A 8 -10.35 1.53 -11.38
CA ALA A 8 -9.51 2.60 -11.92
C ALA A 8 -10.02 3.99 -11.51
N TRP A 9 -11.33 4.24 -11.66
CA TRP A 9 -11.93 5.51 -11.27
C TRP A 9 -11.80 5.80 -9.77
N SER A 10 -12.05 4.80 -8.92
CA SER A 10 -11.95 4.97 -7.47
C SER A 10 -10.52 5.16 -6.99
N ALA A 11 -9.53 4.53 -7.64
CA ALA A 11 -8.11 4.74 -7.37
C ALA A 11 -7.69 6.19 -7.68
N ASP A 12 -8.04 6.71 -8.86
CA ASP A 12 -7.77 8.11 -9.22
C ASP A 12 -8.44 9.08 -8.24
N GLN A 13 -9.70 8.81 -7.87
CA GLN A 13 -10.43 9.66 -6.95
C GLN A 13 -9.84 9.63 -5.54
N LEU A 14 -9.35 8.47 -5.08
CA LEU A 14 -8.68 8.30 -3.79
C LEU A 14 -7.40 9.15 -3.74
N VAL A 15 -6.53 9.03 -4.75
CA VAL A 15 -5.27 9.79 -4.84
C VAL A 15 -5.54 11.30 -4.91
N SER A 16 -6.47 11.72 -5.77
CA SER A 16 -6.82 13.14 -5.93
C SER A 16 -7.40 13.74 -4.65
N SER A 17 -8.32 13.03 -3.99
CA SER A 17 -8.96 13.50 -2.76
C SER A 17 -7.96 13.54 -1.60
N ALA A 18 -7.06 12.56 -1.52
CA ALA A 18 -6.00 12.51 -0.51
C ALA A 18 -5.03 13.69 -0.68
N SER A 19 -4.55 13.96 -1.90
CA SER A 19 -3.66 15.08 -2.19
C SER A 19 -4.29 16.44 -1.85
N GLN A 20 -5.54 16.66 -2.29
CA GLN A 20 -6.27 17.90 -1.99
C GLN A 20 -6.51 18.09 -0.49
N LEU A 21 -6.79 17.00 0.24
CA LEU A 21 -7.02 17.06 1.68
C LEU A 21 -5.75 17.49 2.42
N GLY A 22 -4.58 16.92 2.10
CA GLY A 22 -3.37 17.32 2.81
C GLY A 22 -2.87 18.70 2.43
N GLN A 23 -3.06 19.16 1.18
CA GLN A 23 -2.80 20.57 0.83
C GLN A 23 -3.59 21.54 1.72
N ARG A 24 -4.85 21.24 2.03
CA ARG A 24 -5.70 22.09 2.88
C ARG A 24 -5.41 21.97 4.36
N LEU A 25 -5.01 20.78 4.82
CA LEU A 25 -4.62 20.57 6.21
C LEU A 25 -3.19 21.03 6.51
N ASN A 26 -2.48 21.60 5.52
CA ASN A 26 -1.02 21.79 5.56
C ASN A 26 -0.27 20.52 6.00
N VAL A 27 -0.84 19.37 5.64
CA VAL A 27 -0.22 18.07 5.83
C VAL A 27 0.67 17.82 4.62
N PRO A 28 1.95 17.49 4.85
CA PRO A 28 2.86 17.22 3.77
C PRO A 28 2.37 16.14 2.81
N ALA A 29 2.61 16.32 1.51
CA ALA A 29 2.22 15.35 0.47
C ALA A 29 2.75 13.94 0.74
N TYR A 30 3.92 13.83 1.38
CA TYR A 30 4.49 12.56 1.76
C TYR A 30 3.75 11.87 2.90
N VAL A 31 3.19 12.61 3.87
CA VAL A 31 2.39 12.03 4.96
C VAL A 31 1.13 11.40 4.37
N ILE A 32 0.49 12.09 3.41
CA ILE A 32 -0.65 11.57 2.65
C ILE A 32 -0.24 10.29 1.90
N GLY A 33 0.87 10.34 1.17
CA GLY A 33 1.38 9.20 0.41
C GLY A 33 1.66 7.98 1.28
N PHE A 34 2.33 8.16 2.43
CA PHE A 34 2.68 7.04 3.30
C PHE A 34 1.48 6.52 4.11
N LEU A 35 0.70 7.39 4.74
CA LEU A 35 -0.39 6.95 5.64
C LEU A 35 -1.69 6.61 4.90
N VAL A 36 -2.08 7.39 3.90
CA VAL A 36 -3.37 7.17 3.23
C VAL A 36 -3.20 6.19 2.10
N LEU A 37 -2.20 6.38 1.24
CA LEU A 37 -2.01 5.53 0.08
C LEU A 37 -1.23 4.26 0.43
N GLY A 38 -0.11 4.36 1.16
CA GLY A 38 0.69 3.21 1.58
C GLY A 38 -0.04 2.32 2.58
N PHE A 39 -0.34 2.85 3.77
CA PHE A 39 -1.04 2.09 4.82
C PHE A 39 -2.47 1.70 4.42
N GLY A 40 -3.21 2.61 3.76
CA GLY A 40 -4.60 2.33 3.36
C GLY A 40 -4.73 1.19 2.36
N THR A 41 -3.78 1.06 1.42
CA THR A 41 -3.78 -0.05 0.46
C THR A 41 -3.23 -1.35 1.05
N SER A 42 -2.39 -1.28 2.09
CA SER A 42 -1.83 -2.46 2.78
C SER A 42 -2.70 -2.98 3.94
N ALA A 43 -3.76 -2.26 4.30
CA ALA A 43 -4.64 -2.63 5.41
C ALA A 43 -5.36 -3.97 5.20
N PRO A 44 -5.89 -4.31 4.00
CA PRO A 44 -6.45 -5.63 3.73
C PRO A 44 -5.45 -6.76 3.99
N GLU A 45 -4.21 -6.61 3.54
CA GLU A 45 -3.12 -7.57 3.67
C GLU A 45 -2.73 -7.77 5.13
N LEU A 46 -2.67 -6.67 5.91
CA LEU A 46 -2.45 -6.74 7.35
C LEU A 46 -3.57 -7.51 8.05
N LEU A 47 -4.83 -7.28 7.68
CA LEU A 47 -5.98 -8.01 8.23
C LEU A 47 -5.92 -9.49 7.87
N VAL A 48 -5.69 -9.83 6.60
CA VAL A 48 -5.59 -11.22 6.13
C VAL A 48 -4.44 -11.95 6.81
N SER A 49 -3.26 -11.31 6.89
CA SER A 49 -2.08 -11.88 7.55
C SER A 49 -2.33 -12.07 9.05
N GLY A 50 -2.91 -11.08 9.72
CA GLY A 50 -3.24 -11.13 11.14
C GLY A 50 -4.26 -12.22 11.48
N ILE A 51 -5.34 -12.33 10.69
CA ILE A 51 -6.35 -13.38 10.85
C ILE A 51 -5.73 -14.76 10.61
N SER A 52 -4.90 -14.90 9.57
CA SER A 52 -4.24 -16.18 9.24
C SER A 52 -3.30 -16.63 10.36
N ALA A 53 -2.51 -15.71 10.92
CA ALA A 53 -1.64 -15.98 12.05
C ALA A 53 -2.44 -16.37 13.31
N TRP A 54 -3.53 -15.63 13.60
CA TRP A 54 -4.43 -15.93 14.72
C TRP A 54 -5.09 -17.30 14.61
N GLN A 55 -5.45 -17.72 13.39
CA GLN A 55 -6.04 -19.03 13.11
C GLN A 55 -5.03 -20.18 13.11
N GLY A 56 -3.76 -19.93 13.47
CA GLY A 56 -2.72 -20.95 13.51
C GLY A 56 -2.14 -21.31 12.14
N ASN A 57 -2.31 -20.45 11.14
CA ASN A 57 -1.75 -20.60 9.79
C ASN A 57 -0.65 -19.56 9.51
N PRO A 58 0.49 -19.57 10.25
CA PRO A 58 1.53 -18.55 10.10
C PRO A 58 2.20 -18.57 8.73
N GLY A 59 2.29 -19.73 8.06
CA GLY A 59 2.81 -19.82 6.69
C GLY A 59 1.97 -19.02 5.69
N LEU A 60 0.64 -19.00 5.84
CA LEU A 60 -0.25 -18.20 5.00
C LEU A 60 -0.09 -16.71 5.30
N ALA A 61 0.08 -16.34 6.57
CA ALA A 61 0.32 -14.95 6.98
C ALA A 61 1.62 -14.40 6.37
N ILE A 62 2.71 -15.16 6.45
CA ILE A 62 4.01 -14.80 5.88
C ILE A 62 3.94 -14.78 4.35
N GLY A 63 3.29 -15.78 3.76
CA GLY A 63 3.08 -15.87 2.31
C GLY A 63 2.33 -14.66 1.75
N ASN A 64 1.25 -14.23 2.42
CA ASN A 64 0.51 -13.02 2.05
C ASN A 64 1.41 -11.77 2.16
N ALA A 65 2.09 -11.57 3.29
CA ALA A 65 2.95 -10.39 3.50
C ALA A 65 4.10 -10.29 2.47
N LEU A 66 4.78 -11.40 2.17
CA LEU A 66 5.85 -11.43 1.17
C LEU A 66 5.32 -11.33 -0.26
N GLY A 67 4.25 -12.07 -0.58
CA GLY A 67 3.66 -12.11 -1.92
C GLY A 67 3.17 -10.76 -2.38
N SER A 68 2.51 -9.99 -1.50
CA SER A 68 2.05 -8.64 -1.81
C SER A 68 3.22 -7.69 -2.11
N ASN A 69 4.32 -7.75 -1.34
CA ASN A 69 5.50 -6.93 -1.59
C ASN A 69 6.21 -7.28 -2.90
N ILE A 70 6.35 -8.58 -3.20
CA ILE A 70 6.94 -9.05 -4.46
C ILE A 70 6.08 -8.59 -5.65
N THR A 71 4.77 -8.74 -5.56
CA THR A 71 3.82 -8.32 -6.60
C THR A 71 3.86 -6.80 -6.82
N ASN A 72 3.89 -6.01 -5.74
CA ASN A 72 3.96 -4.55 -5.84
C ASN A 72 5.24 -4.08 -6.55
N ILE A 73 6.40 -4.68 -6.26
CA ILE A 73 7.67 -4.25 -6.84
C ILE A 73 7.87 -4.81 -8.25
N LEU A 74 7.66 -6.11 -8.46
CA LEU A 74 7.98 -6.74 -9.75
C LEU A 74 6.88 -6.55 -10.78
N LEU A 75 5.62 -6.73 -10.39
CA LEU A 75 4.50 -6.66 -11.31
C LEU A 75 3.99 -5.22 -11.46
N ILE A 76 3.55 -4.59 -10.37
CA ILE A 76 2.93 -3.26 -10.44
C ILE A 76 3.96 -2.22 -10.87
N LEU A 77 5.02 -2.02 -10.08
CA LEU A 77 6.05 -1.03 -10.40
C LEU A 77 6.77 -1.37 -11.72
N GLY A 78 7.04 -2.65 -12.01
CA GLY A 78 7.61 -3.08 -13.28
C GLY A 78 6.76 -2.67 -14.49
N ILE A 79 5.45 -2.92 -14.46
CA ILE A 79 4.53 -2.48 -15.52
C ILE A 79 4.44 -0.95 -15.57
N THR A 80 4.37 -0.28 -14.41
CA THR A 80 4.33 1.18 -14.35
C THR A 80 5.55 1.80 -15.03
N LEU A 81 6.76 1.28 -14.78
CA LEU A 81 7.99 1.78 -15.40
C LEU A 81 8.05 1.51 -16.92
N CYS A 82 7.45 0.42 -17.39
CA CYS A 82 7.33 0.15 -18.83
C CYS A 82 6.38 1.14 -19.53
N VAL A 83 5.32 1.59 -18.85
CA VAL A 83 4.31 2.50 -19.42
C VAL A 83 4.70 3.97 -19.23
N SER A 84 5.23 4.32 -18.07
CA SER A 84 5.60 5.68 -17.67
C SER A 84 6.93 5.66 -16.91
N PRO A 85 8.06 5.84 -17.62
CA PRO A 85 9.38 5.89 -16.98
C PRO A 85 9.45 7.00 -15.94
N LEU A 86 9.87 6.67 -14.74
CA LEU A 86 10.03 7.61 -13.63
C LEU A 86 11.37 8.34 -13.75
N TYR A 87 11.34 9.65 -13.99
CA TYR A 87 12.52 10.52 -13.89
C TYR A 87 12.52 11.17 -12.50
N LEU A 88 13.22 10.53 -11.55
CA LEU A 88 13.36 10.99 -10.17
C LEU A 88 14.76 11.54 -9.93
N HIS A 89 14.90 12.48 -8.99
CA HIS A 89 16.21 12.94 -8.52
C HIS A 89 16.98 11.75 -7.91
N GLU A 90 18.18 11.48 -8.43
CA GLU A 90 18.92 10.23 -8.15
C GLU A 90 19.18 10.00 -6.64
N ASP A 91 19.45 11.06 -5.87
CA ASP A 91 19.82 10.97 -4.45
C ASP A 91 18.68 10.57 -3.50
N ALA A 92 17.43 10.85 -3.88
CA ALA A 92 16.26 10.44 -3.10
C ALA A 92 15.90 8.99 -3.43
N LEU A 93 15.88 8.65 -4.72
CA LEU A 93 15.52 7.32 -5.19
C LEU A 93 16.52 6.25 -4.73
N GLN A 94 17.83 6.49 -4.87
CA GLN A 94 18.85 5.53 -4.43
C GLN A 94 18.70 5.19 -2.95
N ARG A 95 18.37 6.19 -2.13
CA ARG A 95 18.24 6.02 -0.69
C ARG A 95 17.01 5.21 -0.30
N ASP A 96 15.87 5.49 -0.93
CA ASP A 96 14.64 4.71 -0.71
C ASP A 96 14.84 3.25 -1.12
N ILE A 97 15.57 3.00 -2.22
CA ILE A 97 15.96 1.64 -2.65
C ILE A 97 16.89 0.98 -1.63
N ILE A 98 17.91 1.68 -1.12
CA ILE A 98 18.83 1.13 -0.11
C ILE A 98 18.07 0.75 1.16
N ILE A 99 17.15 1.61 1.62
CA ILE A 99 16.31 1.33 2.79
C ILE A 99 15.45 0.09 2.56
N LEU A 100 14.84 -0.03 1.37
CA LEU A 100 14.04 -1.19 1.00
C LEU A 100 14.86 -2.48 1.00
N ILE A 101 16.03 -2.48 0.37
CA ILE A 101 16.95 -3.63 0.36
C ILE A 101 17.37 -4.00 1.78
N ALA A 102 17.72 -3.01 2.61
CA ALA A 102 18.11 -3.25 4.00
C ALA A 102 16.97 -3.86 4.83
N ALA A 103 15.74 -3.36 4.66
CA ALA A 103 14.56 -3.90 5.33
C ALA A 103 14.27 -5.35 4.89
N THR A 104 14.36 -5.63 3.59
CA THR A 104 14.19 -7.00 3.05
C THR A 104 15.28 -7.95 3.53
N ALA A 105 16.54 -7.50 3.57
CA ALA A 105 17.66 -8.28 4.07
C ALA A 105 17.51 -8.59 5.56
N LEU A 106 17.11 -7.60 6.36
CA LEU A 106 16.82 -7.81 7.77
C LEU A 106 15.71 -8.84 7.97
N PHE A 107 14.60 -8.71 7.24
CA PHE A 107 13.52 -9.70 7.31
C PHE A 107 14.03 -11.11 6.95
N ALA A 108 14.87 -11.24 5.92
CA ALA A 108 15.46 -12.51 5.52
C ALA A 108 16.34 -13.13 6.62
N VAL A 109 17.06 -12.30 7.38
CA VAL A 109 17.84 -12.75 8.55
C VAL A 109 16.92 -13.22 9.68
N LEU A 110 15.87 -12.46 9.99
CA LEU A 110 14.94 -12.79 11.08
C LEU A 110 14.17 -14.09 10.82
N ILE A 111 13.86 -14.40 9.56
CA ILE A 111 13.15 -15.64 9.21
C ILE A 111 14.10 -16.80 8.86
N PHE A 112 15.42 -16.65 9.03
CA PHE A 112 16.40 -17.64 8.57
C PHE A 112 16.24 -19.00 9.26
N ASP A 113 15.86 -19.00 10.53
CA ASP A 113 15.53 -20.19 11.33
C ASP A 113 14.14 -20.79 11.00
N ARG A 114 13.44 -20.19 10.02
CA ARG A 114 12.08 -20.52 9.57
C ARG A 114 10.99 -20.28 10.62
N GLN A 115 11.27 -19.50 11.66
CA GLN A 115 10.31 -19.19 12.71
C GLN A 115 10.29 -17.68 12.96
N LEU A 116 9.19 -17.02 12.58
CA LEU A 116 8.94 -15.64 13.00
C LEU A 116 8.30 -15.64 14.39
N GLN A 117 9.07 -15.25 15.39
CA GLN A 117 8.61 -15.13 16.76
C GLN A 117 8.11 -13.71 17.06
N PHE A 118 7.50 -13.54 18.23
CA PHE A 118 6.99 -12.24 18.67
C PHE A 118 8.09 -11.16 18.73
N HIS A 119 9.31 -11.54 19.13
CA HIS A 119 10.42 -10.61 19.26
C HIS A 119 10.90 -10.11 17.89
N ASP A 120 10.90 -10.95 16.85
CA ASP A 120 11.19 -10.55 15.46
C ASP A 120 10.17 -9.54 14.95
N GLY A 121 8.88 -9.79 15.22
CA GLY A 121 7.80 -8.86 14.91
C GLY A 121 7.97 -7.51 15.62
N LEU A 122 8.39 -7.53 16.89
CA LEU A 122 8.67 -6.31 17.65
C LEU A 122 9.85 -5.53 17.06
N ILE A 123 10.93 -6.21 16.66
CA ILE A 123 12.09 -5.59 15.98
C ILE A 123 11.64 -4.90 14.68
N LEU A 124 10.87 -5.60 13.84
CA LEU A 124 10.34 -5.04 12.60
C LEU A 124 9.44 -3.82 12.85
N LEU A 125 8.59 -3.88 13.87
CA LEU A 125 7.69 -2.78 14.23
C LEU A 125 8.45 -1.54 14.73
N VAL A 126 9.47 -1.73 15.57
CA VAL A 126 10.33 -0.63 16.05
C VAL A 126 11.08 0.00 14.89
N ILE A 127 11.62 -0.80 13.98
CA ILE A 127 12.34 -0.30 12.80
C ILE A 127 11.39 0.44 11.85
N MET A 128 10.19 -0.09 11.63
CA MET A 128 9.14 0.59 10.85
C MET A 128 8.82 1.96 11.47
N ALA A 129 8.60 2.02 12.79
CA ALA A 129 8.33 3.29 13.48
C ALA A 129 9.51 4.27 13.37
N ALA A 130 10.75 3.79 13.51
CA ALA A 130 11.96 4.59 13.35
C ALA A 130 12.12 5.13 11.91
N MET A 131 11.85 4.30 10.90
CA MET A 131 11.87 4.73 9.50
C MET A 131 10.80 5.77 9.21
N LEU A 132 9.56 5.55 9.65
CA LEU A 132 8.48 6.52 9.49
C LEU A 132 8.84 7.86 10.15
N TYR A 133 9.43 7.83 11.35
CA TYR A 133 9.91 9.02 12.02
C TYR A 133 11.02 9.73 11.22
N TYR A 134 12.04 9.00 10.77
CA TYR A 134 13.15 9.53 9.97
C TYR A 134 12.67 10.16 8.66
N MET A 135 11.83 9.46 7.90
CA MET A 135 11.26 9.96 6.65
C MET A 135 10.39 11.19 6.87
N THR A 136 9.60 11.19 7.96
CA THR A 136 8.73 12.33 8.29
C THR A 136 9.53 13.55 8.69
N ARG A 137 10.58 13.41 9.49
CA ARG A 137 11.44 14.53 9.92
C ARG A 137 12.14 15.17 8.73
N ARG A 138 12.72 14.37 7.85
CA ARG A 138 13.47 14.88 6.69
C ARG A 138 12.60 15.60 5.68
N LYS A 139 11.45 15.02 5.35
CA LYS A 139 10.56 15.66 4.39
C LYS A 139 9.85 16.89 4.97
N LEU A 140 9.72 16.99 6.30
CA LEU A 140 9.29 18.22 6.96
C LEU A 140 10.34 19.33 6.82
N GLU A 141 11.64 18.99 6.93
CA GLU A 141 12.74 19.93 6.69
C GLU A 141 12.80 20.39 5.23
N GLU A 142 12.58 19.50 4.26
CA GLU A 142 12.47 19.84 2.83
C GLU A 142 11.27 20.77 2.56
N GLN A 143 10.12 20.52 3.18
CA GLN A 143 8.91 21.32 2.97
C GLN A 143 8.92 22.65 3.74
N ALA A 144 9.64 22.76 4.86
CA ALA A 144 9.83 24.03 5.56
C ALA A 144 10.58 25.08 4.71
N LEU A 145 11.30 24.63 3.68
CA LEU A 145 11.97 25.48 2.69
C LEU A 145 10.98 26.05 1.64
N GLU A 146 9.86 25.37 1.37
CA GLU A 146 8.80 25.79 0.45
C GLU A 146 7.58 26.31 1.24
N LYS A 147 7.54 27.61 1.52
CA LYS A 147 6.40 28.27 2.20
C LYS A 147 5.05 27.93 1.53
N SER A 148 4.10 27.36 2.28
CA SER A 148 2.72 27.21 1.85
C SER A 148 1.81 28.34 2.36
N THR A 149 1.07 28.92 1.42
CA THR A 149 0.02 29.94 1.54
C THR A 149 -1.18 29.41 2.36
N PRO A 150 -1.91 30.24 3.15
CA PRO A 150 -3.03 29.73 3.94
C PRO A 150 -4.28 29.56 3.06
N ALA A 151 -5.11 28.55 3.34
CA ALA A 151 -6.45 28.47 2.77
C ALA A 151 -7.52 27.96 3.74
N SER A 152 -8.54 28.81 3.85
CA SER A 152 -9.82 28.75 4.56
C SER A 152 -10.79 27.63 4.12
N ALA A 153 -11.79 27.39 5.00
CA ALA A 153 -13.15 26.88 4.78
C ALA A 153 -13.46 25.40 5.12
N GLU A 154 -13.78 25.14 6.40
CA GLU A 154 -14.22 23.86 7.00
C GLU A 154 -15.23 23.03 6.19
N LYS A 155 -16.26 23.66 5.57
CA LYS A 155 -17.30 22.92 4.82
C LYS A 155 -16.76 22.11 3.64
N LYS A 156 -15.65 22.55 3.06
CA LYS A 156 -15.01 21.93 1.91
C LYS A 156 -14.06 20.79 2.33
N LEU A 157 -13.70 20.74 3.61
CA LEU A 157 -12.87 19.70 4.22
C LEU A 157 -13.68 18.42 4.48
N ALA A 158 -14.86 18.55 5.09
CA ALA A 158 -15.75 17.44 5.37
C ALA A 158 -16.19 16.69 4.09
N ALA A 159 -16.42 17.44 3.01
CA ALA A 159 -16.73 16.86 1.70
C ALA A 159 -15.55 16.06 1.14
N LEU A 160 -14.31 16.58 1.22
CA LEU A 160 -13.12 15.87 0.76
C LEU A 160 -12.82 14.62 1.58
N SER A 161 -12.96 14.68 2.91
CA SER A 161 -12.81 13.50 3.77
C SER A 161 -13.87 12.44 3.48
N ALA A 162 -15.11 12.84 3.22
CA ALA A 162 -16.18 11.92 2.83
C ALA A 162 -15.89 11.25 1.48
N ILE A 163 -15.42 12.01 0.48
CA ILE A 163 -15.04 11.47 -0.83
C ILE A 163 -13.84 10.52 -0.71
N LEU A 164 -12.86 10.84 0.14
CA LEU A 164 -11.70 9.97 0.40
C LEU A 164 -12.13 8.62 1.02
N LEU A 165 -12.99 8.65 2.04
CA LEU A 165 -13.51 7.43 2.64
C LEU A 165 -14.41 6.64 1.68
N ALA A 166 -15.25 7.34 0.90
CA ALA A 166 -16.10 6.71 -0.10
C ALA A 166 -15.28 6.07 -1.23
N SER A 167 -14.27 6.75 -1.76
CA SER A 167 -13.37 6.21 -2.78
C SER A 167 -12.58 5.02 -2.27
N LEU A 168 -12.10 5.04 -1.02
CA LEU A 168 -11.48 3.86 -0.39
C LEU A 168 -12.47 2.70 -0.31
N ALA A 169 -13.70 2.94 0.14
CA ALA A 169 -14.72 1.88 0.21
C ALA A 169 -15.07 1.30 -1.17
N VAL A 170 -15.24 2.16 -2.19
CA VAL A 170 -15.50 1.73 -3.58
C VAL A 170 -14.30 0.98 -4.15
N LEU A 171 -13.07 1.40 -3.85
CA LEU A 171 -11.86 0.70 -4.27
C LEU A 171 -11.80 -0.71 -3.68
N LEU A 172 -12.06 -0.86 -2.38
CA LEU A 172 -12.10 -2.17 -1.72
C LEU A 172 -13.23 -3.05 -2.26
N ALA A 173 -14.41 -2.48 -2.49
CA ALA A 173 -15.56 -3.22 -3.02
C ALA A 173 -15.35 -3.65 -4.48
N SER A 174 -14.82 -2.75 -5.32
CA SER A 174 -14.53 -3.02 -6.73
C SER A 174 -13.41 -4.04 -6.90
N SER A 175 -12.37 -4.01 -6.06
CA SER A 175 -11.33 -5.04 -6.00
C SER A 175 -11.95 -6.43 -5.76
N LYS A 176 -12.82 -6.58 -4.76
CA LYS A 176 -13.54 -7.85 -4.51
C LYS A 176 -14.42 -8.28 -5.68
N LEU A 177 -15.10 -7.34 -6.31
CA LEU A 177 -15.95 -7.61 -7.47
C LEU A 177 -15.13 -8.11 -8.67
N VAL A 178 -13.95 -7.54 -8.90
CA VAL A 178 -13.00 -8.01 -9.93
C VAL A 178 -12.55 -9.44 -9.61
N VAL A 179 -12.14 -9.72 -8.37
CA VAL A 179 -11.71 -11.06 -7.95
C VAL A 179 -12.82 -12.09 -8.17
N TRP A 180 -14.04 -11.83 -7.71
CA TRP A 180 -15.18 -12.75 -7.90
C TRP A 180 -15.50 -12.96 -9.38
N SER A 181 -15.45 -11.90 -10.18
CA SER A 181 -15.66 -12.01 -11.63
C SER A 181 -14.61 -12.90 -12.29
N SER A 182 -13.33 -12.74 -11.91
CA SER A 182 -12.23 -13.57 -12.41
C SER A 182 -12.39 -15.04 -12.01
N ILE A 183 -12.81 -15.32 -10.76
CA ILE A 183 -13.10 -16.69 -10.30
C ILE A 183 -14.24 -17.30 -11.11
N SER A 184 -15.35 -16.58 -11.31
CA SER A 184 -16.49 -17.07 -12.09
C SER A 184 -16.11 -17.40 -13.54
N ILE A 185 -15.30 -16.55 -14.18
CA ILE A 185 -14.80 -16.79 -15.54
C ILE A 185 -13.90 -18.02 -15.57
N ALA A 186 -12.96 -18.15 -14.62
CA ALA A 186 -12.06 -19.29 -14.55
C ALA A 186 -12.83 -20.62 -14.37
N LYS A 187 -13.88 -20.64 -13.54
CA LYS A 187 -14.75 -21.80 -13.38
C LYS A 187 -15.54 -22.15 -14.64
N LEU A 188 -16.05 -21.14 -15.34
CA LEU A 188 -16.72 -21.32 -16.65
C LEU A 188 -15.77 -21.93 -17.69
N LEU A 189 -14.48 -21.60 -17.62
CA LEU A 189 -13.43 -22.17 -18.47
C LEU A 189 -12.93 -23.55 -18.01
N GLY A 190 -13.54 -24.13 -16.96
CA GLY A 190 -13.17 -25.45 -16.44
C GLY A 190 -11.86 -25.46 -15.65
N ILE A 191 -11.33 -24.31 -15.26
CA ILE A 191 -10.15 -24.23 -14.38
C ILE A 191 -10.57 -24.69 -12.98
N SER A 192 -9.79 -25.62 -12.41
CA SER A 192 -10.11 -26.19 -11.10
C SER A 192 -9.94 -25.15 -9.97
N ASP A 193 -10.75 -25.30 -8.92
CA ASP A 193 -10.66 -24.48 -7.71
C ASP A 193 -9.24 -24.45 -7.11
N LEU A 194 -8.48 -25.54 -7.28
CA LEU A 194 -7.09 -25.64 -6.84
C LEU A 194 -6.18 -24.65 -7.59
N VAL A 195 -6.27 -24.60 -8.92
CA VAL A 195 -5.43 -23.71 -9.74
C VAL A 195 -5.81 -22.25 -9.52
N ILE A 196 -7.11 -21.98 -9.35
CA ILE A 196 -7.60 -20.63 -9.01
C ILE A 196 -7.06 -20.22 -7.63
N GLY A 197 -7.19 -21.07 -6.62
CA GLY A 197 -6.72 -20.79 -5.27
C GLY A 197 -5.21 -20.60 -5.14
N LEU A 198 -4.42 -21.23 -6.01
CA LEU A 198 -2.95 -21.10 -6.02
C LEU A 198 -2.44 -19.83 -6.73
N THR A 199 -3.27 -19.17 -7.53
CA THR A 199 -2.85 -18.05 -8.41
C THR A 199 -3.53 -16.72 -8.11
N MET A 200 -4.67 -16.72 -7.41
CA MET A 200 -5.49 -15.53 -7.15
C MET A 200 -5.45 -15.04 -5.69
N VAL A 201 -4.76 -15.74 -4.80
CA VAL A 201 -4.49 -15.30 -3.41
C VAL A 201 -3.23 -14.47 -3.38
#